data_AF-A0A811KW74-F1
#
_entry.id   AF-A0A811KW74-F1
#
_cell.length_a   1.000
_cell.length_b   1.000
_cell.length_c   1.000
_cell.angle_alpha   90.00
_cell.angle_beta   90.00
_cell.angle_gamma   90.00
#
_symmetry.space_group_name_H-M   'P 1'
#
loop_
_entity.id
_entity.type
_entity.pdbx_description
1 polymer ?
#
loop_
_entity_poly.entity_id
_entity_poly.type
_entity_poly.pdbx_seq_one_letter_code
_entity_poly.pdbx_strand_id
1 'polypeptide(L)'
;MVQQETKLAARVDDKEKKPGETVAAKKKDAKEEKNEMTEEDKKLQEDLNMLVERLSEANQDLYQGALESMRSLIRAATTSMTSVPKPLKFMLPHYNKMKENYEKMRDSPAKKLCADIISVLAMCSEDKNGCINYRLKGAFEPIGDWGHEYVRHLSMEMAEEWRNYSDGTTKSQERRGELLTLVKEIVAHNMKHNAEVEACDLLVEIERLDLLLDFVEGEDYNRVCLYLLSCAPLTPDPDNQILIKTAKDLFLKFNKPF
;
A
#
# COMPACT_ATOMS: atom_id res chain seq x y z
N MET A 1 14.63 71.89 -23.33
CA MET A 1 13.49 72.43 -22.56
C MET A 1 12.73 71.23 -22.03
N VAL A 2 13.10 70.61 -20.91
CA VAL A 2 12.91 70.98 -19.48
C VAL A 2 11.43 71.11 -19.08
N GLN A 3 11.13 70.47 -17.95
CA GLN A 3 9.90 70.39 -17.12
C GLN A 3 9.10 69.08 -17.36
N GLN A 4 8.86 68.21 -16.38
CA GLN A 4 8.74 68.38 -14.92
C GLN A 4 9.36 67.21 -14.14
N GLU A 5 10.22 67.54 -13.17
CA GLU A 5 10.53 66.75 -11.97
C GLU A 5 10.12 67.61 -10.76
N THR A 6 9.42 67.02 -9.78
CA THR A 6 9.26 67.62 -8.45
C THR A 6 9.40 66.55 -7.36
N LYS A 7 10.62 66.46 -6.79
CA LYS A 7 10.91 66.09 -5.38
C LYS A 7 10.57 67.33 -4.52
N LEU A 8 10.30 67.36 -3.21
CA LEU A 8 10.62 66.55 -2.03
C LEU A 8 9.81 67.12 -0.83
N ALA A 9 9.90 66.43 0.32
CA ALA A 9 9.68 66.88 1.72
C ALA A 9 8.32 66.46 2.33
N ALA A 10 8.23 65.87 3.53
CA ALA A 10 9.21 65.44 4.52
C ALA A 10 8.56 64.37 5.45
N ARG A 11 9.36 63.45 5.98
CA ARG A 11 9.04 62.57 7.12
C ARG A 11 9.29 63.32 8.44
N VAL A 12 8.53 63.01 9.50
CA VAL A 12 8.97 62.38 10.78
C VAL A 12 7.79 62.32 11.77
N ASP A 13 7.64 61.13 12.38
CA ASP A 13 6.99 60.67 13.63
C ASP A 13 6.23 61.67 14.53
N ASP A 14 5.16 61.33 15.25
CA ASP A 14 5.05 60.22 16.21
C ASP A 14 3.59 60.10 16.75
N LYS A 15 3.24 58.88 17.18
CA LYS A 15 2.30 58.49 18.25
C LYS A 15 0.76 58.36 18.08
N GLU A 16 0.35 57.18 18.58
CA GLU A 16 -0.91 56.82 19.25
C GLU A 16 -2.15 56.48 18.41
N LYS A 17 -2.28 55.19 18.04
CA LYS A 17 -3.59 54.52 18.00
C LYS A 17 -3.53 53.11 18.61
N LYS A 18 -4.32 52.95 19.67
CA LYS A 18 -4.72 51.68 20.30
C LYS A 18 -5.34 50.73 19.27
N PRO A 19 -4.96 49.44 19.18
CA PRO A 19 -5.67 48.47 18.36
C PRO A 19 -6.80 47.82 19.17
N GLY A 20 -8.00 48.40 19.06
CA GLY A 20 -9.25 47.73 19.38
C GLY A 20 -9.84 47.11 18.13
N GLU A 21 -10.32 45.87 18.27
CA GLU A 21 -11.30 45.20 17.38
C GLU A 21 -10.92 45.04 15.90
N THR A 22 -10.34 43.89 15.54
CA THR A 22 -10.61 43.21 14.23
C THR A 22 -9.97 41.81 14.10
N VAL A 23 -9.28 41.27 15.11
CA VAL A 23 -8.56 39.97 14.98
C VAL A 23 -9.34 38.78 15.54
N ALA A 24 -10.55 38.96 16.07
CA ALA A 24 -11.31 37.87 16.73
C ALA A 24 -12.20 37.02 15.79
N ALA A 25 -12.34 37.37 14.51
CA ALA A 25 -13.32 36.75 13.61
C ALA A 25 -12.75 35.79 12.54
N LYS A 26 -11.45 35.44 12.58
CA LYS A 26 -10.83 34.54 11.56
C LYS A 26 -10.06 33.34 12.12
N LYS A 27 -10.33 32.92 13.37
CA LYS A 27 -9.67 31.77 14.01
C LYS A 27 -10.64 30.76 14.64
N LYS A 28 -11.86 30.63 14.09
CA LYS A 28 -12.83 29.59 14.51
C LYS A 28 -13.35 28.68 13.41
N ASP A 29 -12.89 28.80 12.16
CA ASP A 29 -13.28 27.92 11.04
C ASP A 29 -12.17 26.93 10.62
N ALA A 30 -11.37 26.45 11.57
CA ALA A 30 -10.31 25.46 11.30
C ALA A 30 -10.38 24.24 12.24
N LYS A 31 -11.55 23.98 12.84
CA LYS A 31 -11.72 22.88 13.81
C LYS A 31 -13.08 22.18 13.75
N GLU A 32 -13.68 22.10 12.56
CA GLU A 32 -14.91 21.33 12.29
C GLU A 32 -14.82 20.43 11.05
N GLU A 33 -13.63 19.89 10.73
CA GLU A 33 -13.52 18.62 10.00
C GLU A 33 -13.58 17.41 10.95
N LYS A 34 -14.35 17.53 12.04
CA LYS A 34 -14.86 16.34 12.72
C LYS A 34 -15.97 15.79 11.83
N ASN A 35 -15.58 14.93 10.89
CA ASN A 35 -16.44 13.98 10.21
C ASN A 35 -17.63 13.63 11.11
N GLU A 36 -18.80 14.15 10.77
CA GLU A 36 -20.06 13.56 11.23
C GLU A 36 -20.02 12.12 10.76
N MET A 37 -19.81 11.17 11.68
CA MET A 37 -20.01 9.76 11.38
C MET A 37 -21.44 9.63 10.88
N THR A 38 -21.58 9.36 9.59
CA THR A 38 -22.87 9.12 8.95
C THR A 38 -23.50 7.91 9.64
N GLU A 39 -24.82 7.81 9.72
CA GLU A 39 -25.48 6.66 10.35
C GLU A 39 -25.03 5.31 9.74
N GLU A 40 -24.64 5.33 8.46
CA GLU A 40 -24.01 4.20 7.77
C GLU A 40 -22.64 3.82 8.34
N ASP A 41 -21.79 4.79 8.72
CA ASP A 41 -20.48 4.52 9.33
C ASP A 41 -20.61 3.91 10.73
N LYS A 42 -21.58 4.39 11.53
CA LYS A 42 -21.85 3.82 12.86
C LYS A 42 -22.33 2.39 12.74
N LYS A 43 -23.28 2.14 11.84
CA LYS A 43 -23.79 0.80 11.55
C LYS A 43 -22.67 -0.13 11.10
N LEU A 44 -21.80 0.34 10.21
CA LEU A 44 -20.65 -0.44 9.74
C LEU A 44 -19.69 -0.78 10.88
N GLN A 45 -19.43 0.16 11.79
CA GLN A 45 -18.62 -0.11 12.98
C GLN A 45 -19.29 -1.13 13.91
N GLU A 46 -20.59 -1.02 14.15
CA GLU A 46 -21.35 -1.97 14.97
C GLU A 46 -21.38 -3.38 14.35
N ASP A 47 -21.61 -3.48 13.05
CA ASP A 47 -21.60 -4.74 12.30
C ASP A 47 -20.22 -5.42 12.38
N LEU A 48 -19.14 -4.66 12.17
CA LEU A 48 -17.77 -5.16 12.28
C LEU A 48 -17.45 -5.62 13.71
N ASN A 49 -17.87 -4.85 14.74
CA ASN A 49 -17.68 -5.22 16.14
C ASN A 49 -18.40 -6.54 16.47
N MET A 50 -19.65 -6.68 16.03
CA MET A 50 -20.45 -7.90 16.22
C MET A 50 -19.77 -9.11 15.57
N LEU A 51 -19.24 -8.95 14.35
CA LEU A 51 -18.52 -10.02 13.65
C LEU A 51 -17.25 -10.43 14.42
N VAL A 52 -16.48 -9.49 14.97
CA VAL A 52 -15.29 -9.79 15.79
C VAL A 52 -15.66 -10.46 17.12
N GLU A 53 -16.75 -10.05 17.76
CA GLU A 53 -17.25 -10.70 18.98
C GLU A 53 -17.70 -12.13 18.72
N ARG A 54 -18.39 -12.38 17.60
CA ARG A 54 -18.78 -13.72 17.18
C ARG A 54 -17.57 -14.62 16.95
N LEU A 55 -16.45 -14.08 16.45
CA LEU A 55 -15.17 -14.81 16.32
C LEU A 55 -14.51 -15.14 17.66
N SER A 56 -15.04 -14.64 18.78
CA SER A 56 -14.57 -14.95 20.13
C SER A 56 -15.43 -16.03 20.82
N GLU A 57 -16.57 -16.41 20.21
CA GLU A 57 -17.47 -17.44 20.73
C GLU A 57 -16.94 -18.85 20.49
N ALA A 58 -17.43 -19.85 21.23
CA ALA A 58 -16.93 -21.23 21.13
C ALA A 58 -17.28 -21.94 19.80
N ASN A 59 -18.26 -21.45 19.05
CA ASN A 59 -18.77 -22.15 17.86
C ASN A 59 -17.98 -21.77 16.59
N GLN A 60 -16.97 -22.58 16.26
CA GLN A 60 -16.11 -22.36 15.10
C GLN A 60 -16.82 -22.57 13.74
N ASP A 61 -17.97 -23.27 13.70
CA ASP A 61 -18.70 -23.50 12.43
C ASP A 61 -19.29 -22.19 11.87
N LEU A 62 -19.53 -21.21 12.74
CA LEU A 62 -20.07 -19.91 12.36
C LEU A 62 -18.98 -18.89 11.95
N TYR A 63 -17.71 -19.21 12.18
CA TYR A 63 -16.60 -18.31 11.89
C TYR A 63 -16.47 -18.04 10.39
N GLN A 64 -16.68 -19.06 9.55
CA GLN A 64 -16.52 -18.90 8.11
C GLN A 64 -17.47 -17.85 7.54
N GLY A 65 -18.77 -17.93 7.85
CA GLY A 65 -19.74 -16.94 7.38
C GLY A 65 -19.49 -15.54 7.95
N ALA A 66 -19.00 -15.45 9.19
CA ALA A 66 -18.63 -14.17 9.80
C ALA A 66 -17.42 -13.53 9.11
N LEU A 67 -16.39 -14.32 8.81
CA LEU A 67 -15.19 -13.86 8.10
C LEU A 67 -15.49 -13.49 6.65
N GLU A 68 -16.33 -14.26 5.95
CA GLU A 68 -16.76 -13.92 4.59
C GLU A 68 -17.55 -12.60 4.55
N SER A 69 -18.45 -12.39 5.52
CA SER A 69 -19.17 -11.12 5.67
C SER A 69 -18.21 -9.96 5.94
N MET A 70 -17.26 -10.14 6.85
CA MET A 70 -16.24 -9.14 7.17
C MET A 70 -15.37 -8.81 5.94
N ARG A 71 -14.93 -9.83 5.19
CA ARG A 71 -14.20 -9.66 3.93
C ARG A 71 -15.01 -8.84 2.93
N SER A 72 -16.30 -9.15 2.74
CA SER A 72 -17.15 -8.41 1.81
C SER A 72 -17.27 -6.94 2.20
N LEU A 73 -17.44 -6.63 3.49
CA LEU A 73 -17.52 -5.26 3.99
C LEU A 73 -16.21 -4.49 3.79
N ILE A 74 -15.06 -5.12 4.08
CA ILE A 74 -13.75 -4.52 3.89
C ILE A 74 -13.50 -4.25 2.40
N ARG A 75 -13.69 -5.25 1.53
CA ARG A 75 -13.47 -5.12 0.08
C ARG A 75 -14.34 -4.05 -0.56
N ALA A 76 -15.64 -4.02 -0.21
CA ALA A 76 -16.57 -3.01 -0.75
C ALA A 76 -16.14 -1.58 -0.42
N ALA A 77 -15.45 -1.38 0.70
CA ALA A 77 -14.96 -0.07 1.11
C ALA A 77 -13.54 0.25 0.62
N THR A 78 -12.69 -0.75 0.37
CA THR A 78 -11.31 -0.54 -0.12
C THR A 78 -11.23 -0.27 -1.62
N THR A 79 -12.28 -0.59 -2.40
CA THR A 79 -12.33 -0.24 -3.83
C THR A 79 -12.50 1.26 -4.10
N SER A 80 -12.79 2.07 -3.08
CA SER A 80 -12.89 3.53 -3.22
C SER A 80 -11.50 4.17 -3.17
N MET A 81 -11.15 4.91 -4.21
CA MET A 81 -9.88 5.65 -4.40
C MET A 81 -9.76 6.88 -3.46
N THR A 82 -10.10 6.70 -2.19
CA THR A 82 -10.09 7.70 -1.12
C THR A 82 -9.15 7.24 -0.01
N SER A 83 -8.55 8.19 0.73
CA SER A 83 -7.66 7.95 1.89
C SER A 83 -8.06 6.76 2.76
N VAL A 84 -7.08 6.10 3.41
CA VAL A 84 -7.21 4.92 4.31
C VAL A 84 -8.67 4.55 4.62
N PRO A 85 -9.20 3.48 3.99
CA PRO A 85 -10.61 3.11 4.06
C PRO A 85 -11.13 3.09 5.50
N LYS A 86 -12.28 3.73 5.74
CA LYS A 86 -12.89 3.84 7.08
C LYS A 86 -13.02 2.48 7.80
N PRO A 87 -13.36 1.36 7.12
CA PRO A 87 -13.43 0.06 7.78
C PRO A 87 -12.11 -0.41 8.38
N LEU A 88 -10.98 -0.11 7.74
CA LEU A 88 -9.66 -0.44 8.30
C LEU A 88 -9.41 0.35 9.59
N LYS A 89 -9.84 1.62 9.65
CA LYS A 89 -9.75 2.44 10.87
C LYS A 89 -10.62 1.89 12.00
N PHE A 90 -11.82 1.42 11.69
CA PHE A 90 -12.71 0.81 12.68
C PHE A 90 -12.23 -0.55 13.17
N MET A 91 -11.54 -1.30 12.32
CA MET A 91 -10.98 -2.62 12.67
C MET A 91 -9.62 -2.54 13.37
N LEU A 92 -8.92 -1.41 13.32
CA LEU A 92 -7.61 -1.24 13.94
C LEU A 92 -7.59 -1.54 15.46
N PRO A 93 -8.56 -1.08 16.28
CA PRO A 93 -8.64 -1.46 17.70
C PRO A 93 -8.83 -2.97 17.91
N HIS A 94 -9.41 -3.67 16.94
CA HIS A 94 -9.69 -5.10 16.97
C HIS A 94 -8.53 -5.95 16.44
N TYR A 95 -7.46 -5.36 15.93
CA TYR A 95 -6.31 -6.08 15.35
C TYR A 95 -5.72 -7.13 16.31
N ASN A 96 -5.48 -6.75 17.57
CA ASN A 96 -4.93 -7.66 18.58
C ASN A 96 -5.90 -8.80 18.91
N LYS A 97 -7.21 -8.48 19.03
CA LYS A 97 -8.25 -9.48 19.29
C LYS A 97 -8.37 -10.49 18.14
N MET A 98 -8.22 -10.02 16.89
CA MET A 98 -8.20 -10.90 15.72
C MET A 98 -7.00 -11.85 15.73
N LYS A 99 -5.80 -11.39 16.13
CA LYS A 99 -4.63 -12.25 16.30
C LYS A 99 -4.85 -13.33 17.37
N GLU A 100 -5.40 -12.96 18.53
CA GLU A 100 -5.72 -13.92 19.58
C GLU A 100 -6.75 -14.97 19.13
N ASN A 101 -7.77 -14.54 18.37
CA ASN A 101 -8.77 -15.45 17.82
C ASN A 101 -8.14 -16.39 16.78
N TYR A 102 -7.27 -15.87 15.92
CA TYR A 102 -6.53 -16.68 14.95
C TYR A 102 -5.68 -17.79 15.61
N GLU A 103 -5.04 -17.51 16.74
CA GLU A 103 -4.26 -18.51 17.49
C GLU A 103 -5.15 -19.62 18.06
N LYS A 104 -6.35 -19.28 18.55
CA LYS A 104 -7.33 -20.22 19.13
C LYS A 104 -8.09 -21.04 18.07
N MET A 105 -8.11 -20.59 16.82
CA MET A 105 -8.78 -21.29 15.72
C MET A 105 -8.08 -22.59 15.34
N ARG A 106 -8.88 -23.64 15.11
CA ARG A 106 -8.40 -24.88 14.50
C ARG A 106 -8.01 -24.64 13.05
N ASP A 107 -7.09 -25.46 12.55
CA ASP A 107 -6.70 -25.40 11.15
C ASP A 107 -7.90 -25.74 10.27
N SER A 108 -8.38 -24.74 9.55
CA SER A 108 -9.63 -24.75 8.79
C SER A 108 -9.56 -23.69 7.70
N PRO A 109 -10.38 -23.76 6.64
CA PRO A 109 -10.49 -22.70 5.66
C PRO A 109 -10.77 -21.33 6.30
N ALA A 110 -11.54 -21.31 7.38
CA ALA A 110 -11.80 -20.10 8.17
C ALA A 110 -10.51 -19.51 8.77
N LYS A 111 -9.57 -20.33 9.25
CA LYS A 111 -8.29 -19.84 9.80
C LYS A 111 -7.46 -19.14 8.72
N LYS A 112 -7.43 -19.67 7.51
CA LYS A 112 -6.73 -19.07 6.36
C LYS A 112 -7.35 -17.74 5.95
N LEU A 113 -8.69 -17.67 5.87
CA LEU A 113 -9.40 -16.40 5.62
C LEU A 113 -9.16 -15.36 6.71
N CYS A 114 -9.08 -15.79 7.98
CA CYS A 114 -8.74 -14.92 9.09
C CYS A 114 -7.32 -14.36 8.94
N ALA A 115 -6.36 -15.17 8.50
CA ALA A 115 -5.01 -14.69 8.19
C ALA A 115 -5.01 -13.65 7.06
N ASP A 116 -5.75 -13.86 5.97
CA ASP A 116 -5.87 -12.85 4.90
C ASP A 116 -6.45 -11.52 5.42
N ILE A 117 -7.48 -11.57 6.26
CA ILE A 117 -8.05 -10.36 6.87
C ILE A 117 -7.03 -9.68 7.79
N ILE A 118 -6.32 -10.43 8.64
CA ILE A 118 -5.28 -9.87 9.52
C ILE A 118 -4.15 -9.24 8.70
N SER A 119 -3.76 -9.85 7.57
CA SER A 119 -2.77 -9.30 6.65
C SER A 119 -3.19 -7.91 6.14
N VAL A 120 -4.43 -7.76 5.71
CA VAL A 120 -4.98 -6.48 5.24
C VAL A 120 -5.06 -5.45 6.37
N LEU A 121 -5.45 -5.87 7.57
CA LEU A 121 -5.48 -4.99 8.75
C LEU A 121 -4.07 -4.54 9.17
N ALA A 122 -3.06 -5.38 8.95
CA ALA A 122 -1.68 -5.08 9.32
C ALA A 122 -1.15 -3.82 8.62
N MET A 123 -1.63 -3.50 7.41
CA MET A 123 -1.26 -2.28 6.67
C MET A 123 -1.51 -0.98 7.44
N CYS A 124 -2.51 -0.98 8.34
CA CYS A 124 -2.87 0.17 9.15
C CYS A 124 -2.30 0.08 10.57
N SER A 125 -1.57 -0.98 10.88
CA SER A 125 -0.97 -1.24 12.18
C SER A 125 0.51 -0.87 12.21
N GLU A 126 1.10 -0.79 13.39
CA GLU A 126 2.55 -0.56 13.55
C GLU A 126 3.38 -1.84 13.33
N ASP A 127 2.74 -2.97 13.03
CA ASP A 127 3.38 -4.26 12.85
C ASP A 127 4.01 -4.39 11.47
N LYS A 128 5.29 -4.00 11.36
CA LYS A 128 6.06 -3.92 10.11
C LYS A 128 6.10 -5.19 9.26
N ASN A 129 5.97 -6.37 9.87
CA ASN A 129 6.02 -7.64 9.15
C ASN A 129 4.67 -8.38 9.22
N GLY A 130 3.63 -7.72 9.74
CA GLY A 130 2.32 -8.34 9.90
C GLY A 130 1.72 -8.73 8.55
N CYS A 131 1.80 -7.85 7.55
CA CYS A 131 1.12 -8.07 6.29
C CYS A 131 1.65 -9.34 5.60
N ILE A 132 2.97 -9.46 5.43
CA ILE A 132 3.58 -10.62 4.76
C ILE A 132 3.40 -11.90 5.56
N ASN A 133 3.62 -11.86 6.88
CA ASN A 133 3.57 -13.08 7.71
C ASN A 133 2.20 -13.73 7.71
N TYR A 134 1.14 -12.93 7.77
CA TYR A 134 -0.22 -13.45 7.70
C TYR A 134 -0.63 -13.79 6.27
N ARG A 135 -0.10 -13.08 5.26
CA ARG A 135 -0.35 -13.41 3.85
C ARG A 135 0.19 -14.80 3.48
N LEU A 136 1.40 -15.14 3.91
CA LEU A 136 1.99 -16.47 3.67
C LEU A 136 1.23 -17.62 4.38
N LYS A 137 0.42 -17.29 5.39
CA LYS A 137 -0.45 -18.24 6.13
C LYS A 137 -1.90 -18.25 5.62
N GLY A 138 -2.22 -17.41 4.63
CA GLY A 138 -3.57 -17.18 4.13
C GLY A 138 -4.08 -18.25 3.16
N ALA A 139 -5.22 -17.97 2.53
CA ALA A 139 -5.85 -18.84 1.55
C ALA A 139 -5.30 -18.64 0.13
N PHE A 140 -4.31 -17.75 -0.06
CA PHE A 140 -3.74 -17.38 -1.37
C PHE A 140 -4.81 -16.93 -2.38
N GLU A 141 -5.83 -16.21 -1.91
CA GLU A 141 -6.79 -15.55 -2.80
C GLU A 141 -6.09 -14.56 -3.73
N PRO A 142 -6.61 -14.25 -4.93
CA PRO A 142 -5.96 -13.30 -5.84
C PRO A 142 -5.59 -12.00 -5.12
N ILE A 143 -4.31 -11.60 -5.16
CA ILE A 143 -3.77 -10.48 -4.34
C ILE A 143 -4.52 -9.16 -4.61
N GLY A 144 -5.03 -8.99 -5.84
CA GLY A 144 -5.82 -7.83 -6.24
C GLY A 144 -7.19 -7.69 -5.58
N ASP A 145 -7.74 -8.74 -4.98
CA ASP A 145 -9.09 -8.72 -4.41
C ASP A 145 -9.26 -7.69 -3.29
N TRP A 146 -8.16 -7.35 -2.60
CA TRP A 146 -8.11 -6.39 -1.50
C TRP A 146 -7.85 -4.94 -1.95
N GLY A 147 -7.56 -4.75 -3.24
CA GLY A 147 -7.31 -3.45 -3.85
C GLY A 147 -5.82 -3.16 -4.08
N HIS A 148 -5.54 -2.16 -4.92
CA HIS A 148 -4.19 -1.83 -5.35
C HIS A 148 -3.30 -1.32 -4.19
N GLU A 149 -3.87 -0.57 -3.24
CA GLU A 149 -3.11 -0.10 -2.05
C GLU A 149 -2.57 -1.27 -1.22
N TYR A 150 -3.31 -2.39 -1.13
CA TYR A 150 -2.83 -3.60 -0.46
C TYR A 150 -1.65 -4.22 -1.20
N VAL A 151 -1.76 -4.37 -2.51
CA VAL A 151 -0.66 -4.89 -3.36
C VAL A 151 0.59 -4.02 -3.21
N ARG A 152 0.43 -2.69 -3.19
CA ARG A 152 1.52 -1.73 -3.03
C ARG A 152 2.18 -1.84 -1.65
N HIS A 153 1.40 -1.88 -0.58
CA HIS A 153 1.91 -2.04 0.78
C HIS A 153 2.69 -3.34 0.94
N LEU A 154 2.11 -4.45 0.44
CA LEU A 154 2.75 -5.76 0.45
C LEU A 154 4.07 -5.77 -0.32
N SER A 155 4.13 -5.09 -1.47
CA SER A 155 5.36 -4.98 -2.28
C SER A 155 6.46 -4.23 -1.52
N MET A 156 6.13 -3.16 -0.81
CA MET A 156 7.08 -2.38 -0.02
C MET A 156 7.64 -3.16 1.17
N GLU A 157 6.77 -3.78 1.98
CA GLU A 157 7.21 -4.65 3.08
C GLU A 157 8.12 -5.78 2.54
N MET A 158 7.79 -6.32 1.37
CA MET A 158 8.50 -7.49 0.83
C MET A 158 9.91 -7.11 0.37
N ALA A 159 10.07 -5.94 -0.24
CA ALA A 159 11.38 -5.41 -0.56
C ALA A 159 12.23 -5.13 0.69
N GLU A 160 11.62 -4.62 1.77
CA GLU A 160 12.30 -4.44 3.06
C GLU A 160 12.71 -5.79 3.68
N GLU A 161 11.78 -6.75 3.72
CA GLU A 161 12.03 -8.09 4.25
C GLU A 161 13.13 -8.81 3.44
N TRP A 162 13.08 -8.72 2.12
CA TRP A 162 14.10 -9.30 1.24
C TRP A 162 15.52 -8.79 1.56
N ARG A 163 15.66 -7.48 1.81
CA ARG A 163 16.93 -6.86 2.21
C ARG A 163 17.40 -7.33 3.58
N ASN A 164 16.47 -7.49 4.53
CA ASN A 164 16.78 -7.94 5.89
C ASN A 164 17.30 -9.39 5.92
N TYR A 165 16.87 -10.26 5.00
CA TYR A 165 17.34 -11.65 4.88
C TYR A 165 18.49 -11.81 3.86
N SER A 166 19.43 -10.85 3.79
CA SER A 166 20.60 -10.87 2.90
C SER A 166 21.85 -11.54 3.49
N ASP A 167 21.78 -12.05 4.72
CA ASP A 167 22.93 -12.56 5.49
C ASP A 167 23.52 -13.89 4.99
N GLY A 168 22.93 -14.50 3.95
CA GLY A 168 23.41 -15.75 3.34
C GLY A 168 23.21 -17.01 4.19
N THR A 169 22.49 -16.92 5.31
CA THR A 169 22.19 -18.10 6.14
C THR A 169 21.14 -19.00 5.49
N THR A 170 21.09 -20.28 5.86
CA THR A 170 20.10 -21.24 5.35
C THR A 170 18.66 -20.78 5.61
N LYS A 171 18.39 -20.19 6.78
CA LYS A 171 17.06 -19.65 7.12
C LYS A 171 16.68 -18.48 6.21
N SER A 172 17.64 -17.60 5.90
CA SER A 172 17.41 -16.49 4.98
C SER A 172 17.15 -16.96 3.55
N GLN A 173 17.82 -18.02 3.10
CA GLN A 173 17.56 -18.62 1.79
C GLN A 173 16.16 -19.24 1.71
N GLU A 174 15.75 -19.99 2.74
CA GLU A 174 14.39 -20.55 2.84
C GLU A 174 13.34 -19.44 2.81
N ARG A 175 13.53 -18.39 3.62
CA ARG A 175 12.61 -17.25 3.67
C ARG A 175 12.53 -16.51 2.34
N ARG A 176 13.67 -16.27 1.68
CA ARG A 176 13.70 -15.69 0.32
C ARG A 176 13.00 -16.58 -0.70
N GLY A 177 13.05 -17.91 -0.54
CA GLY A 177 12.28 -18.84 -1.38
C GLY A 177 10.77 -18.64 -1.25
N GLU A 178 10.26 -18.48 -0.02
CA GLU A 178 8.85 -18.16 0.24
C GLU A 178 8.47 -16.81 -0.37
N LEU A 179 9.27 -15.77 -0.12
CA LEU A 179 9.02 -14.43 -0.66
C LEU A 179 9.02 -14.43 -2.20
N LEU A 180 9.93 -15.16 -2.85
CA LEU A 180 9.97 -15.28 -4.31
C LEU A 180 8.68 -15.83 -4.91
N THR A 181 8.00 -16.74 -4.22
CA THR A 181 6.71 -17.27 -4.67
C THR A 181 5.66 -16.15 -4.67
N LEU A 182 5.64 -15.35 -3.61
CA LEU A 182 4.74 -14.20 -3.49
C LEU A 182 5.07 -13.08 -4.50
N VAL A 183 6.36 -12.78 -4.73
CA VAL A 183 6.81 -11.84 -5.77
C VAL A 183 6.21 -12.21 -7.13
N LYS A 184 6.32 -13.48 -7.51
CA LYS A 184 5.82 -13.96 -8.81
C LYS A 184 4.31 -13.76 -8.94
N GLU A 185 3.55 -13.99 -7.87
CA GLU A 185 2.11 -13.71 -7.86
C GLU A 185 1.80 -12.21 -8.00
N ILE A 186 2.54 -11.34 -7.29
CA ILE A 186 2.37 -9.88 -7.36
C ILE A 186 2.72 -9.36 -8.77
N VAL A 187 3.85 -9.79 -9.33
CA VAL A 187 4.29 -9.38 -10.66
C VAL A 187 3.29 -9.83 -11.72
N ALA A 188 2.84 -11.09 -11.68
CA ALA A 188 1.83 -11.60 -12.58
C ALA A 188 0.51 -10.81 -12.47
N HIS A 189 0.11 -10.43 -11.26
CA HIS A 189 -1.06 -9.61 -11.03
C HIS A 189 -0.90 -8.21 -11.62
N ASN A 190 0.23 -7.54 -11.34
CA ASN A 190 0.49 -6.17 -11.78
C ASN A 190 0.56 -6.06 -13.30
N MET A 191 1.24 -7.00 -13.97
CA MET A 191 1.29 -7.05 -15.43
C MET A 191 -0.12 -7.19 -16.05
N LYS A 192 -0.97 -8.07 -15.49
CA LYS A 192 -2.35 -8.25 -15.96
C LYS A 192 -3.26 -7.03 -15.76
N HIS A 193 -2.91 -6.12 -14.85
CA HIS A 193 -3.71 -4.94 -14.50
C HIS A 193 -3.05 -3.63 -14.94
N ASN A 194 -2.13 -3.68 -15.91
CA ASN A 194 -1.44 -2.49 -16.44
C ASN A 194 -0.71 -1.67 -15.37
N ALA A 195 -0.13 -2.37 -14.38
CA ALA A 195 0.76 -1.84 -13.37
C ALA A 195 2.19 -2.32 -13.65
N GLU A 196 2.64 -2.17 -14.90
CA GLU A 196 3.94 -2.69 -15.36
C GLU A 196 5.10 -1.97 -14.67
N VAL A 197 4.92 -0.70 -14.34
CA VAL A 197 5.89 0.14 -13.62
C VAL A 197 6.11 -0.40 -12.20
N GLU A 198 5.03 -0.67 -11.47
CA GLU A 198 5.07 -1.21 -10.11
C GLU A 198 5.69 -2.61 -10.07
N ALA A 199 5.43 -3.43 -11.10
CA ALA A 199 6.09 -4.72 -11.26
C ALA A 199 7.61 -4.57 -11.47
N CYS A 200 8.04 -3.63 -12.31
CA CYS A 200 9.45 -3.36 -12.54
C CYS A 200 10.15 -2.85 -11.27
N ASP A 201 9.56 -1.89 -10.57
CA ASP A 201 10.11 -1.31 -9.35
C ASP A 201 10.34 -2.38 -8.29
N LEU A 202 9.33 -3.23 -8.07
CA LEU A 202 9.46 -4.34 -7.13
C LEU A 202 10.62 -5.28 -7.48
N LEU A 203 10.77 -5.63 -8.77
CA LEU A 203 11.82 -6.53 -9.22
C LEU A 203 13.23 -5.90 -9.16
N VAL A 204 13.33 -4.59 -9.39
CA VAL A 204 14.58 -3.83 -9.22
C VAL A 204 14.98 -3.81 -7.75
N GLU A 205 14.04 -3.53 -6.84
CA GLU A 205 14.29 -3.45 -5.39
C GLU A 205 14.77 -4.77 -4.78
N ILE A 206 14.33 -5.92 -5.31
CA ILE A 206 14.80 -7.26 -4.88
C ILE A 206 15.99 -7.78 -5.68
N GLU A 207 16.52 -7.00 -6.63
CA GLU A 207 17.63 -7.36 -7.52
C GLU A 207 17.36 -8.63 -8.36
N ARG A 208 16.09 -8.89 -8.72
CA ARG A 208 15.64 -10.06 -9.49
C ARG A 208 14.89 -9.68 -10.76
N LEU A 209 15.45 -8.71 -11.48
CA LEU A 209 14.90 -8.25 -12.75
C LEU A 209 14.89 -9.34 -13.84
N ASP A 210 15.67 -10.40 -13.66
CA ASP A 210 15.67 -11.60 -14.52
C ASP A 210 14.27 -12.23 -14.66
N LEU A 211 13.46 -12.17 -13.60
CA LEU A 211 12.10 -12.74 -13.59
C LEU A 211 11.14 -12.02 -14.53
N LEU A 212 11.42 -10.75 -14.87
CA LEU A 212 10.55 -9.93 -15.71
C LEU A 212 10.34 -10.58 -17.09
N LEU A 213 11.38 -11.26 -17.60
CA LEU A 213 11.33 -11.96 -18.89
C LEU A 213 10.21 -13.00 -18.94
N ASP A 214 9.82 -13.62 -17.83
CA ASP A 214 8.78 -14.66 -17.80
C ASP A 214 7.36 -14.08 -17.85
N PHE A 215 7.18 -12.82 -17.43
CA PHE A 215 5.86 -12.19 -17.25
C PHE A 215 5.51 -11.15 -18.32
N VAL A 216 6.49 -10.63 -19.07
CA VAL A 216 6.20 -9.66 -20.14
C VAL A 216 5.59 -10.37 -21.35
N GLU A 217 4.44 -9.85 -21.79
CA GLU A 217 3.74 -10.19 -23.01
C GLU A 217 3.96 -9.14 -24.11
N GLY A 218 3.54 -9.47 -25.34
CA GLY A 218 3.87 -8.67 -26.55
C GLY A 218 3.23 -7.28 -26.63
N GLU A 219 2.26 -6.96 -25.79
CA GLU A 219 1.66 -5.62 -25.71
C GLU A 219 2.39 -4.72 -24.70
N ASP A 220 2.99 -5.33 -23.67
CA ASP A 220 3.59 -4.63 -22.54
C ASP A 220 5.08 -4.31 -22.76
N TYR A 221 5.76 -5.06 -23.64
CA TYR A 221 7.21 -4.95 -23.81
C TYR A 221 7.67 -3.51 -24.08
N ASN A 222 6.92 -2.74 -24.87
CA ASN A 222 7.30 -1.38 -25.22
C ASN A 222 7.25 -0.47 -23.98
N ARG A 223 6.19 -0.58 -23.17
CA ARG A 223 6.04 0.22 -21.93
C ARG A 223 7.12 -0.12 -20.92
N VAL A 224 7.35 -1.41 -20.71
CA VAL A 224 8.39 -1.92 -19.81
C VAL A 224 9.78 -1.45 -20.26
N CYS A 225 10.11 -1.61 -21.54
CA CYS A 225 11.43 -1.21 -22.04
C CYS A 225 11.65 0.31 -21.97
N LEU A 226 10.64 1.10 -22.33
CA LEU A 226 10.70 2.56 -22.18
C LEU A 226 10.92 2.96 -20.72
N TYR A 227 10.23 2.30 -19.79
CA TYR A 227 10.40 2.54 -18.36
C TYR A 227 11.84 2.22 -17.92
N LEU A 228 12.34 1.02 -18.20
CA LEU A 228 13.69 0.59 -17.82
C LEU A 228 14.78 1.50 -18.39
N LEU A 229 14.65 1.91 -19.66
CA LEU A 229 15.61 2.81 -20.32
C LEU A 229 15.54 4.24 -19.78
N SER A 230 14.36 4.69 -19.34
CA SER A 230 14.20 5.99 -18.68
C SER A 230 14.81 6.02 -17.28
N CYS A 231 14.78 4.89 -16.56
CA CYS A 231 15.38 4.75 -15.25
C CYS A 231 16.91 4.54 -15.30
N ALA A 232 17.44 3.89 -16.34
CA ALA A 232 18.87 3.63 -16.50
C ALA A 232 19.81 4.83 -16.24
N PRO A 233 19.57 6.05 -16.77
CA PRO A 233 20.41 7.21 -16.50
C PRO A 233 20.25 7.80 -15.08
N LEU A 234 19.21 7.41 -14.35
CA LEU A 234 18.96 7.82 -12.95
C LEU A 234 19.58 6.84 -11.94
N THR A 235 19.95 5.65 -12.40
CA THR A 235 20.52 4.58 -11.59
C THR A 235 22.06 4.58 -11.69
N PRO A 236 22.81 4.42 -10.59
CA PRO A 236 24.26 4.32 -10.63
C PRO A 236 24.75 3.02 -11.31
N ASP A 237 25.99 3.03 -11.81
CA ASP A 237 26.69 1.79 -12.19
C ASP A 237 26.94 0.91 -10.95
N PRO A 238 26.76 -0.43 -11.02
CA PRO A 238 26.51 -1.25 -12.21
C PRO A 238 25.03 -1.54 -12.51
N ASP A 239 24.09 -1.08 -11.68
CA ASP A 239 22.67 -1.46 -11.77
C ASP A 239 22.02 -0.93 -13.06
N ASN A 240 22.45 0.23 -13.54
CA ASN A 240 22.07 0.76 -14.85
C ASN A 240 22.32 -0.23 -16.02
N GLN A 241 23.42 -0.99 -15.98
CA GLN A 241 23.77 -1.98 -17.00
C GLN A 241 22.81 -3.17 -16.95
N ILE A 242 22.34 -3.53 -15.76
CA ILE A 242 21.32 -4.57 -15.57
C ILE A 242 19.99 -4.12 -16.19
N LEU A 243 19.58 -2.86 -15.98
CA LEU A 243 18.36 -2.31 -16.59
C LEU A 243 18.44 -2.34 -18.13
N ILE A 244 19.54 -1.82 -18.69
CA ILE A 244 19.75 -1.77 -20.15
C ILE A 244 19.83 -3.18 -20.74
N LYS A 245 20.55 -4.09 -20.07
CA LYS A 245 20.68 -5.48 -20.53
C LYS A 245 19.33 -6.20 -20.54
N THR A 246 18.53 -6.02 -19.50
CA THR A 246 17.18 -6.62 -19.42
C THR A 246 16.28 -6.04 -20.51
N ALA A 247 16.30 -4.72 -20.73
CA ALA A 247 15.57 -4.11 -21.84
C ALA A 247 15.99 -4.70 -23.18
N LYS A 248 17.29 -4.86 -23.43
CA LYS A 248 17.82 -5.51 -24.64
C LYS A 248 17.33 -6.94 -24.78
N ASP A 249 17.38 -7.74 -23.72
CA ASP A 249 16.93 -9.13 -23.73
C ASP A 249 15.42 -9.24 -24.02
N LEU A 250 14.61 -8.28 -23.54
CA LEU A 250 13.19 -8.16 -23.90
C LEU A 250 12.98 -7.84 -25.39
N PHE A 251 13.70 -6.87 -25.95
CA PHE A 251 13.63 -6.56 -27.39
C PHE A 251 14.01 -7.77 -28.26
N LEU A 252 15.03 -8.53 -27.86
CA LEU A 252 15.44 -9.76 -28.55
C LEU A 252 14.37 -10.85 -28.44
N LYS A 253 13.74 -11.04 -27.26
CA LYS A 253 12.65 -12.01 -27.06
C LYS A 253 11.48 -11.76 -28.01
N PHE A 254 11.14 -10.49 -28.27
CA PHE A 254 10.06 -10.11 -29.18
C PHE A 254 10.49 -9.87 -30.62
N ASN A 255 11.75 -10.19 -30.96
CA ASN A 255 12.34 -10.04 -32.29
C ASN A 255 12.18 -8.61 -32.86
N LYS A 256 12.37 -7.61 -31.99
CA LYS A 256 12.32 -6.18 -32.33
C LYS A 256 13.75 -5.60 -32.32
N PRO A 257 14.04 -4.61 -33.17
CA PRO A 257 15.31 -3.91 -33.09
C PRO A 257 15.37 -3.12 -31.78
N PHE A 258 16.48 -3.26 -31.07
CA PHE A 258 16.83 -2.46 -29.89
C PHE A 258 17.36 -1.09 -30.31
#